data_AF-A0A841E8K3-F1
#
_entry.id   AF-A0A841E8K3-F1
#
_cell.length_a   1.000
_cell.length_b   1.000
_cell.length_c   1.000
_cell.angle_alpha   90.00
_cell.angle_beta   90.00
_cell.angle_gamma   90.00
#
_symmetry.space_group_name_H-M   'P 1'
#
loop_
_entity.id
_entity.type
_entity.pdbx_description
1 polymer ?
#
loop_
_entity_poly.entity_id
_entity_poly.type
_entity_poly.pdbx_seq_one_letter_code
_entity_poly.pdbx_strand_id
1 'polypeptide(L)' 'MALPSFSDRSDFDDAGRGFVTSLDSAVITAADGTTVRDGGAYGFLDGECPESTTSPCAASTAI' A
#
# COMPACT_ATOMS: atom_id res chain seq x y z
N MET A 1 25.44 -12.97 -2.30
CA MET A 1 24.02 -12.95 -1.91
C MET A 1 23.23 -12.39 -3.07
N ALA A 2 22.15 -13.04 -3.50
CA ALA A 2 21.27 -12.57 -4.58
C ALA A 2 20.06 -11.84 -3.97
N LEU A 3 19.51 -10.86 -4.69
CA LEU A 3 18.29 -10.15 -4.31
C LEU A 3 17.05 -11.04 -4.56
N PRO A 4 15.97 -10.88 -3.77
CA PRO A 4 14.71 -11.57 -4.02
C PRO A 4 14.10 -11.17 -5.37
N SER A 5 13.29 -12.06 -5.94
CA SER A 5 12.60 -11.85 -7.23
C SER A 5 11.36 -10.99 -7.04
N PHE A 6 11.19 -9.97 -7.88
CA PHE A 6 9.95 -9.19 -7.96
C PHE A 6 8.83 -9.88 -8.76
N SER A 7 9.16 -10.97 -9.47
CA SER A 7 8.15 -11.79 -10.16
C SER A 7 7.45 -12.77 -9.21
N ASP A 8 8.03 -13.02 -8.03
CA ASP A 8 7.33 -13.75 -6.96
C ASP A 8 6.31 -12.79 -6.33
N ARG A 9 5.04 -13.18 -6.36
CA ARG A 9 3.94 -12.36 -5.83
C ARG A 9 3.24 -12.99 -4.63
N SER A 10 3.87 -14.00 -4.02
CA SER A 10 3.27 -14.74 -2.89
C SER A 10 2.86 -13.81 -1.75
N ASP A 11 3.61 -12.74 -1.50
CA ASP A 11 3.28 -11.72 -0.49
C ASP A 11 1.94 -11.01 -0.76
N PHE A 12 1.58 -10.77 -2.03
CA PHE A 12 0.30 -10.16 -2.39
C PHE A 12 -0.86 -11.13 -2.19
N ASP A 13 -0.67 -12.39 -2.58
CA ASP A 13 -1.67 -13.45 -2.37
C ASP A 13 -1.91 -13.68 -0.88
N ASP A 14 -0.86 -13.65 -0.06
CA ASP A 14 -0.94 -13.76 1.39
C ASP A 14 -1.60 -12.53 2.02
N ALA A 15 -1.33 -11.33 1.53
CA ALA A 15 -1.93 -10.11 2.06
C ALA A 15 -3.44 -10.03 1.78
N GLY A 16 -3.92 -10.57 0.65
CA GLY A 16 -5.35 -10.66 0.33
C GLY A 16 -6.08 -11.85 0.97
N ARG A 17 -5.35 -12.78 1.56
CA ARG A 17 -5.91 -14.00 2.14
C ARG A 17 -6.80 -13.66 3.35
N GLY A 18 -8.08 -13.98 3.24
CA GLY A 18 -9.04 -13.77 4.34
C GLY A 18 -9.52 -12.33 4.50
N PHE A 19 -9.44 -11.52 3.44
CA PHE A 19 -10.01 -10.18 3.40
C PHE A 19 -11.48 -10.16 3.87
N VAL A 20 -11.81 -9.23 4.77
CA VAL A 20 -13.16 -9.07 5.35
C VAL A 20 -13.84 -7.81 4.82
N THR A 21 -13.16 -6.65 4.92
CA THR A 21 -13.65 -5.35 4.43
C THR A 21 -12.51 -4.35 4.33
N SER A 22 -12.72 -3.29 3.55
CA SER A 22 -11.89 -2.09 3.52
C SER A 22 -12.45 -1.00 4.44
N LEU A 23 -11.65 0.06 4.66
CA LEU A 23 -12.07 1.28 5.35
C LEU A 23 -12.51 2.32 4.32
N ASP A 24 -13.73 2.85 4.44
CA ASP A 24 -14.23 3.92 3.56
C ASP A 24 -13.51 5.27 3.79
N SER A 25 -13.08 5.54 5.02
CA SER A 25 -12.23 6.67 5.38
C SER A 25 -11.15 6.18 6.35
N ALA A 26 -9.92 6.02 5.85
CA ALA A 26 -8.78 5.57 6.64
C ALA A 26 -8.09 6.73 7.40
N VAL A 27 -8.86 7.73 7.85
CA VAL A 27 -8.36 8.92 8.55
C VAL A 27 -8.65 8.83 10.05
N ILE A 28 -7.62 9.04 10.86
CA ILE A 28 -7.70 9.04 12.32
C ILE A 28 -7.37 10.45 12.81
N THR A 29 -8.27 11.04 13.61
CA THR A 29 -8.11 12.40 14.16
C THR A 29 -8.03 12.38 15.69
N ALA A 30 -7.18 13.22 16.26
CA ALA A 30 -7.14 13.50 17.68
C ALA A 30 -8.35 14.35 18.12
N ALA A 31 -8.58 14.45 19.43
CA ALA A 31 -9.71 15.20 19.99
C ALA A 31 -9.67 16.71 19.67
N ASP A 32 -8.50 17.25 19.36
CA ASP A 32 -8.30 18.64 18.93
C ASP A 32 -8.48 18.85 17.41
N GLY A 33 -8.83 17.79 16.67
CA GLY A 33 -9.04 17.82 15.22
C GLY A 33 -7.78 17.56 14.40
N THR A 34 -6.62 17.37 15.02
CA THR A 34 -5.38 17.07 14.29
C THR A 34 -5.45 15.68 13.65
N THR A 35 -5.15 15.57 12.35
CA THR A 35 -4.98 14.28 11.69
C THR A 35 -3.73 13.58 12.22
N VAL A 36 -3.94 12.44 12.86
CA VAL A 36 -2.86 11.58 13.40
C VAL A 36 -2.38 10.59 12.33
N ARG A 37 -3.29 10.10 11.50
CA ARG A 37 -2.98 9.19 10.40
C ARG A 37 -3.96 9.38 9.27
N ASP A 38 -3.46 9.39 8.04
CA ASP A 38 -4.25 9.34 6.82
C ASP A 38 -3.78 8.14 6.00
N GLY A 39 -4.59 7.09 5.95
CA GLY A 39 -4.33 5.92 5.11
C GLY A 39 -4.63 6.18 3.62
N GLY A 40 -5.49 7.14 3.30
CA GLY A 40 -5.83 7.52 1.93
C GLY A 40 -4.74 8.32 1.22
N ALA A 41 -3.83 8.95 1.98
CA ALA A 41 -2.68 9.67 1.45
C ALA A 41 -1.75 8.82 0.55
N TYR A 42 -1.83 7.48 0.66
CA TYR A 42 -1.03 6.54 -0.13
C TYR A 42 -1.71 6.02 -1.41
N GLY A 43 -2.88 6.55 -1.78
CA GLY A 43 -3.63 6.10 -2.97
C GLY A 43 -2.88 6.24 -4.30
N PHE A 44 -1.79 7.02 -4.35
CA PHE A 44 -0.92 7.10 -5.52
C PHE A 44 -0.18 5.78 -5.82
N LEU A 45 -0.09 4.86 -4.86
CA LEU A 45 0.58 3.55 -5.03
C LEU A 45 -0.18 2.59 -5.94
N ASP A 46 -1.47 2.82 -6.19
CA ASP A 46 -2.27 2.04 -7.13
C ASP A 46 -2.03 2.47 -8.60
N GLY A 47 -1.26 3.54 -8.81
CA GLY A 47 -0.92 4.05 -10.14
C GLY A 47 0.38 3.47 -10.71
N GLU A 48 0.72 3.92 -11.92
CA GLU A 48 1.99 3.57 -12.57
C GLU A 48 3.19 3.95 -11.70
N CYS A 49 4.23 3.11 -11.70
CA CYS A 49 5.47 3.41 -10.97
C CYS A 49 6.12 4.68 -11.55
N PRO A 50 6.32 5.74 -10.75
CA PRO A 50 6.95 6.97 -11.23
C PRO A 50 8.43 6.75 -11.57
N GLU A 51 8.95 7.42 -12.59
CA GLU A 51 10.40 7.35 -12.89
C GLU A 51 11.27 7.98 -11.79
N SER A 52 10.69 8.80 -10.93
CA SER A 52 11.39 9.50 -9.84
C SER A 52 11.59 8.66 -8.57
N THR A 53 11.07 7.43 -8.49
CA THR A 53 11.22 6.61 -7.28
C THR A 53 12.64 6.06 -7.11
N THR A 54 13.13 6.07 -5.87
CA THR A 54 14.49 5.63 -5.51
C THR A 54 14.65 4.11 -5.45
N SER A 55 13.58 3.33 -5.58
CA SER A 55 13.61 1.86 -5.64
C SER A 55 12.65 1.33 -6.73
N PRO A 56 12.86 0.10 -7.24
CA PRO A 56 11.93 -0.52 -8.17
C PRO A 56 10.58 -0.76 -7.48
N CYS A 57 9.49 -0.23 -8.04
CA CYS A 57 8.15 -0.54 -7.53
C CYS A 57 7.82 -1.99 -7.84
N ALA A 58 7.51 -2.79 -6.82
CA ALA A 58 6.64 -3.94 -7.02
C ALA A 58 5.24 -3.37 -7.29
N ALA A 59 4.70 -3.56 -8.50
CA ALA A 59 3.38 -3.05 -8.83
C ALA A 59 2.36 -3.60 -7.84
N SER A 60 1.76 -2.72 -7.04
CA SER A 60 0.72 -3.07 -6.08
C SER A 60 -0.52 -3.46 -6.88
N THR A 61 -0.80 -4.75 -7.01
CA THR A 61 -2.16 -5.16 -7.36
C THR A 61 -2.92 -5.12 -6.05
N ALA A 62 -3.75 -4.09 -5.89
CA ALA A 62 -4.58 -3.88 -4.72
C ALA A 62 -5.22 -5.19 -4.24
N ILE A 63 -5.25 -5.36 -2.92
CA ILE A 63 -5.98 -6.42 -2.21
C ILE A 63 -7.48 -6.17 -2.34
#